data_AF-A0A8J3FL48-F1
#
_entry.id   AF-A0A8J3FL48-F1
#
_cell.length_a   1.000
_cell.length_b   1.000
_cell.length_c   1.000
_cell.angle_alpha   90.00
_cell.angle_beta   90.00
_cell.angle_gamma   90.00
#
_symmetry.space_group_name_H-M   'P 1'
#
loop_
_entity.id
_entity.type
_entity.pdbx_description
1 polymer ?
#
loop_
_entity_poly.entity_id
_entity_poly.type
_entity_poly.pdbx_seq_one_letter_code
_entity_poly.pdbx_strand_id
1 'polypeptide(L)' 'MDTPHDATDRTGDDPQGSAAERDRQEQERARVAADRFAEDLVARGEAVPAGTPLPPGATHEIEEGEDGERTLRRQRFSLH' A
#
# COMPACT_ATOMS: atom_id res chain seq x y z
N MET A 1 -59.14 -2.97 -21.92
CA MET A 1 -58.35 -4.21 -21.81
C MET A 1 -56.93 -3.87 -22.20
N ASP A 2 -56.12 -3.84 -21.14
CA ASP A 2 -54.67 -3.97 -21.00
C ASP A 2 -53.71 -3.39 -22.05
N THR A 3 -53.16 -2.23 -21.67
CA THR A 3 -51.82 -1.76 -22.07
C THR A 3 -50.78 -2.70 -21.44
N PRO A 4 -49.86 -3.33 -22.20
CA PRO A 4 -48.72 -3.99 -21.58
C PRO A 4 -47.78 -2.94 -20.99
N HIS A 5 -47.71 -2.96 -19.65
CA HIS A 5 -46.74 -2.24 -18.83
C HIS A 5 -45.32 -2.73 -19.15
N ASP A 6 -44.43 -1.76 -19.33
CA ASP A 6 -43.11 -1.65 -18.72
C ASP A 6 -42.40 -2.97 -18.34
N ALA A 7 -41.36 -3.29 -19.10
CA ALA A 7 -40.23 -4.07 -18.62
C ALA A 7 -38.94 -3.33 -19.00
N THR A 8 -38.79 -2.10 -18.49
CA THR A 8 -37.44 -1.59 -18.22
C THR A 8 -36.89 -2.38 -17.04
N ASP A 9 -36.30 -3.55 -17.33
CA ASP A 9 -35.44 -4.24 -16.39
C ASP A 9 -34.13 -3.46 -16.24
N ARG A 10 -34.26 -2.38 -15.47
CA ARG A 10 -33.18 -1.61 -14.87
C ARG A 10 -32.79 -2.37 -13.60
N THR A 11 -32.09 -3.49 -13.75
CA THR A 11 -31.53 -4.23 -12.61
C THR A 11 -30.03 -4.39 -12.78
N GLY A 12 -29.30 -3.54 -12.05
CA GLY A 12 -27.97 -3.86 -11.54
C GLY A 12 -26.81 -3.61 -12.48
N ASP A 13 -26.56 -2.35 -12.81
CA ASP A 13 -25.18 -1.87 -12.89
C ASP A 13 -24.56 -2.07 -11.50
N ASP A 14 -24.01 -3.26 -11.21
CA ASP A 14 -23.30 -3.56 -9.98
C ASP A 14 -21.93 -2.84 -10.05
N PRO A 15 -21.69 -1.77 -9.27
CA PRO A 15 -20.48 -0.96 -9.41
C PRO A 15 -19.31 -1.58 -8.63
N GLN A 16 -19.16 -2.90 -8.63
CA GLN A 16 -18.20 -3.58 -7.77
C GLN A 16 -17.60 -4.77 -8.51
N GLY A 17 -16.37 -4.57 -9.00
CA GLY A 17 -15.54 -5.67 -9.51
C GLY A 17 -15.53 -6.86 -8.56
N SER A 18 -15.27 -8.03 -9.12
CA SER A 18 -15.20 -9.30 -8.40
C SER A 18 -14.34 -9.19 -7.13
N ALA A 19 -14.62 -10.02 -6.12
CA ALA A 19 -13.83 -10.02 -4.88
C ALA A 19 -12.32 -10.06 -5.15
N ALA A 20 -11.89 -10.88 -6.12
CA ALA A 20 -10.50 -10.98 -6.56
C ALA A 20 -9.93 -9.71 -7.21
N GLU A 21 -10.75 -8.83 -7.79
CA GLU A 21 -10.31 -7.52 -8.31
C GLU A 21 -10.18 -6.49 -7.19
N ARG A 22 -11.06 -6.55 -6.19
CA ARG A 22 -10.96 -5.68 -5.01
C ARG A 22 -9.72 -6.02 -4.20
N ASP A 23 -9.47 -7.31 -3.97
CA ASP A 23 -8.27 -7.77 -3.24
C ASP A 23 -6.98 -7.34 -3.95
N ARG A 24 -6.94 -7.43 -5.28
CA ARG A 24 -5.80 -6.94 -6.08
C ARG A 24 -5.62 -5.43 -5.99
N GLN A 25 -6.71 -4.67 -6.08
CA GLN A 25 -6.66 -3.21 -5.93
C GLN A 25 -6.24 -2.77 -4.53
N GLU A 26 -6.68 -3.49 -3.49
CA GLU A 26 -6.27 -3.21 -2.11
C GLU A 26 -4.78 -3.50 -1.91
N GLN A 27 -4.28 -4.62 -2.43
CA GLN A 27 -2.85 -4.94 -2.41
C GLN A 27 -2.01 -3.89 -3.14
N GLU A 28 -2.44 -3.45 -4.33
CA GLU A 28 -1.76 -2.40 -5.08
C GLU A 28 -1.72 -1.07 -4.29
N ARG A 29 -2.85 -0.67 -3.70
CA ARG A 29 -2.92 0.54 -2.86
C ARG A 29 -2.02 0.44 -1.64
N ALA A 30 -1.97 -0.73 -1.00
CA ALA A 30 -1.09 -0.97 0.14
C ALA A 30 0.39 -0.85 -0.25
N ARG A 31 0.78 -1.40 -1.41
CA ARG A 31 2.14 -1.28 -1.95
C ARG A 31 2.52 0.17 -2.23
N VAL A 32 1.68 0.90 -2.97
CA VAL A 32 1.91 2.32 -3.26
C VAL A 32 2.00 3.15 -1.97
N ALA A 33 1.14 2.87 -0.99
CA ALA A 33 1.19 3.56 0.31
C ALA A 33 2.49 3.24 1.08
N ALA A 34 2.95 1.99 1.07
CA ALA A 34 4.20 1.58 1.69
C ALA A 34 5.41 2.26 1.05
N ASP A 35 5.45 2.34 -0.30
CA ASP A 35 6.51 3.04 -1.02
C ASP A 35 6.56 4.53 -0.67
N ARG A 36 5.40 5.19 -0.65
CA ARG A 36 5.29 6.60 -0.27
C ARG A 36 5.74 6.85 1.17
N PHE A 37 5.41 5.93 2.07
CA PHE A 37 5.85 6.01 3.45
C PHE A 37 7.38 5.84 3.57
N ALA A 38 7.98 4.92 2.83
CA ALA A 38 9.43 4.75 2.78
C ALA A 38 10.13 6.00 2.21
N GLU A 39 9.61 6.57 1.11
CA GLU A 39 10.11 7.82 0.52
C GLU A 39 10.11 8.97 1.54
N ASP A 40 9.02 9.12 2.28
CA ASP A 40 8.87 10.19 3.27
C ASP A 40 9.84 10.03 4.45
N LEU A 41 10.08 8.80 4.92
CA LEU A 41 11.09 8.55 5.95
C LEU A 41 12.51 8.88 5.48
N VAL A 42 12.85 8.54 4.22
CA VAL A 42 14.14 8.91 3.63
C VAL A 42 14.26 10.42 3.51
N ALA A 43 13.22 11.10 3.04
CA ALA A 43 13.20 12.56 2.92
C ALA A 43 13.38 13.28 4.26
N ARG A 44 12.85 12.70 5.35
CA ARG A 44 13.05 13.18 6.72
C ARG A 44 14.39 12.81 7.34
N GLY A 45 15.20 11.98 6.68
CA GLY A 45 16.43 11.43 7.25
C GLY A 45 16.19 10.40 8.35
N GLU A 46 14.97 9.85 8.42
CA GLU A 46 14.55 8.87 9.43
C GLU A 46 14.82 7.42 8.99
N ALA A 47 15.14 7.19 7.71
CA ALA A 47 15.44 5.88 7.16
C ALA A 47 16.72 5.88 6.32
N VAL A 48 17.49 4.78 6.39
CA VAL A 48 18.71 4.54 5.59
C VAL A 48 18.70 3.15 4.96
N PRO A 49 19.49 2.89 3.91
CA PRO A 49 19.65 1.54 3.35
C PRO A 49 20.18 0.57 4.41
N ALA A 50 19.68 -0.67 4.40
CA ALA A 50 20.13 -1.72 5.29
C ALA A 50 21.65 -1.93 5.21
N GLY A 51 22.27 -2.18 6.36
CA GLY A 51 23.73 -2.28 6.48
C GLY A 51 24.47 -0.93 6.55
N THR A 52 23.77 0.19 6.39
CA THR A 52 24.33 1.52 6.68
C THR A 52 24.18 1.84 8.17
N PRO A 53 25.22 2.35 8.86
CA PRO A 53 25.08 2.83 10.22
C PRO A 53 23.97 3.89 10.31
N LEU A 54 23.02 3.73 11.26
CA LEU A 54 21.94 4.70 11.42
C LEU A 54 22.52 6.04 11.87
N PRO A 55 22.32 7.13 11.08
CA PRO A 55 22.70 8.45 11.52
C PRO A 55 21.85 8.90 12.72
N PRO A 56 22.29 9.91 13.49
CA PRO A 56 21.50 10.47 14.57
C PRO A 56 20.11 10.91 14.08
N GLY A 57 19.05 10.37 14.69
CA GLY A 57 17.66 10.67 14.33
C GLY A 57 17.04 9.68 13.32
N ALA A 58 17.84 8.89 12.61
CA ALA A 58 17.29 7.76 11.86
C ALA A 58 16.74 6.71 12.82
N THR A 59 15.65 6.06 12.45
CA THR A 59 15.04 4.98 13.24
C THR A 59 14.72 3.74 12.41
N HIS A 60 14.78 3.84 11.08
CA HIS A 60 14.44 2.75 10.17
C HIS A 60 15.61 2.39 9.25
N GLU A 61 15.67 1.12 8.88
CA GLU A 61 16.48 0.59 7.78
C GLU A 61 15.55 0.15 6.65
N ILE A 62 15.99 0.32 5.40
CA ILE A 62 15.27 -0.11 4.20
C ILE A 62 16.02 -1.30 3.62
N GLU A 63 15.36 -2.45 3.60
CA GLU A 63 15.80 -3.65 2.91
C GLU A 63 15.11 -3.72 1.56
N GLU A 64 15.89 -3.79 0.48
CA GLU A 64 15.37 -4.03 -0.87
C GLU A 64 15.43 -5.54 -1.16
N GLY A 65 14.27 -6.14 -1.43
CA GLY A 65 14.15 -7.54 -1.84
C GLY A 65 14.51 -7.75 -3.32
N GLU A 66 14.67 -9.01 -3.72
CA GLU A 66 15.05 -9.39 -5.10
C GLU A 66 14.03 -8.94 -6.16
N ASP A 67 12.76 -8.81 -5.76
CA ASP A 67 11.66 -8.36 -6.63
C ASP A 67 11.47 -6.84 -6.64
N GLY A 68 12.38 -6.09 -6.01
CA GLY A 68 12.30 -4.63 -5.87
C GLY A 68 11.35 -4.16 -4.77
N GLU A 69 10.79 -5.07 -3.97
CA GLU A 69 9.96 -4.73 -2.81
C GLU A 69 10.81 -4.15 -1.68
N ARG A 70 10.38 -3.02 -1.12
CA ARG A 70 11.05 -2.36 0.01
C ARG A 70 10.40 -2.73 1.32
N THR A 71 11.18 -3.35 2.20
CA THR A 71 10.76 -3.63 3.58
C THR A 71 11.40 -2.62 4.53
N LEU A 72 10.58 -2.00 5.38
CA LEU A 72 11.03 -1.08 6.42
C LEU A 72 11.21 -1.83 7.74
N ARG A 73 12.43 -1.79 8.28
CA ARG A 73 12.75 -2.36 9.59
C ARG A 73 13.08 -1.26 10.57
N ARG A 74 12.24 -1.10 11.60
CA ARG A 74 12.51 -0.13 12.67
C ARG A 74 13.56 -0.67 13.62
N GLN A 75 14.68 0.02 13.74
CA GLN A 75 15.70 -0.27 14.74
C GLN A 75 15.28 0.36 16.07
N ARG A 76 15.18 -0.46 17.12
CA ARG A 76 15.01 0.03 18.49
C ARG A 76 16.40 0.35 19.01
N PHE A 77 16.67 1.63 19.25
CA PHE A 77 17.80 2.01 20.08
C PHE A 77 17.55 1.48 21.50
N SER A 78 18.29 0.43 21.87
CA SER A 78 18.44 0.10 23.28
C SER A 78 19.12 1.30 23.94
N LEU A 79 18.42 2.02 24.83
CA LEU A 79 19.08 2.98 25.71
C LEU A 79 20.12 2.18 26.51
N HIS A 80 21.39 2.40 26.19
CA HIS A 80 22.53 1.86 26.92
C HIS A 80 22.99 2.85 27.98
#